data_AF-A0A8I1I8N1-F1
#
_entry.id   AF-A0A8I1I8N1-F1
#
_cell.length_a   1.000
_cell.length_b   1.000
_cell.length_c   1.000
_cell.angle_alpha   90.00
_cell.angle_beta   90.00
_cell.angle_gamma   90.00
#
_symmetry.space_group_name_H-M   'P 1'
#
loop_
_entity.id
_entity.type
_entity.pdbx_description
1 polymer ?
#
loop_
_entity_poly.entity_id
_entity_poly.type
_entity_poly.pdbx_seq_one_letter_code
_entity_poly.pdbx_strand_id
1 'polypeptide(L)'
;MQITHMAINKIISMFVIALMAGVIEELLFRGLLFNSLLSFFYHNKNRFLIAGLISSILFGCMHLINLTHQPLQSTVGQVIFAFTTGIILIYLRLLSNNIVWCMVLHFFIDFKPVILTSNTGSHNISLVKVFLAVLPLMILAIICLWLFNRHYVQTNK
;
A
#
# COMPACT_ATOMS: atom_id res chain seq x y z
N MET A 1 21.47 26.75 -15.20
CA MET A 1 20.77 27.27 -14.01
C MET A 1 19.24 27.01 -14.05
N GLN A 2 18.54 27.26 -15.16
CA GLN A 2 17.08 27.05 -15.23
C GLN A 2 16.64 25.57 -15.16
N ILE A 3 17.42 24.67 -15.77
CA ILE A 3 17.17 23.21 -15.76
C ILE A 3 17.31 22.61 -14.35
N THR A 4 18.29 23.10 -13.56
CA THR A 4 18.52 22.62 -12.19
C THR A 4 17.43 23.07 -11.22
N HIS A 5 16.91 24.31 -11.37
CA HIS A 5 15.76 24.77 -10.58
C HIS A 5 14.48 23.97 -10.89
N MET A 6 14.23 23.66 -12.17
CA MET A 6 13.08 22.85 -12.56
C MET A 6 13.15 21.42 -11.98
N ALA A 7 14.35 20.84 -11.90
CA ALA A 7 14.55 19.53 -11.28
C ALA A 7 14.32 19.56 -9.76
N ILE A 8 14.83 20.59 -9.06
CA ILE A 8 14.64 20.76 -7.62
C ILE A 8 13.16 20.91 -7.27
N ASN A 9 12.42 21.74 -7.99
CA ASN A 9 10.99 21.94 -7.76
C ASN A 9 10.20 20.62 -7.93
N LYS A 10 10.52 19.83 -8.95
CA LYS A 10 9.89 18.51 -9.14
C LYS A 10 10.16 17.54 -7.99
N ILE A 11 11.40 17.50 -7.48
CA ILE A 11 11.76 16.64 -6.34
C ILE A 11 10.97 17.05 -5.10
N ILE A 12 10.88 18.36 -4.82
CA ILE A 12 10.10 18.89 -3.69
C ILE A 12 8.62 18.53 -3.84
N SER A 13 8.03 18.71 -5.03
CA SER A 13 6.63 18.33 -5.27
C SER A 13 6.40 16.83 -5.07
N MET A 14 7.28 15.96 -5.59
CA MET A 14 7.17 14.51 -5.40
C MET A 14 7.28 14.12 -3.93
N PHE A 15 8.19 14.76 -3.18
CA PHE A 15 8.34 14.54 -1.75
C PHE A 15 7.06 14.88 -1.00
N VAL A 16 6.50 16.07 -1.25
CA VAL A 16 5.28 16.52 -0.57
C VAL A 16 4.08 15.63 -0.92
N ILE A 17 3.91 15.26 -2.20
CA ILE A 17 2.81 14.38 -2.62
C ILE A 17 2.93 13.00 -1.98
N ALA A 18 4.12 12.38 -2.02
CA ALA A 18 4.34 11.08 -1.40
C ALA A 18 4.13 11.12 0.12
N LEU A 19 4.55 12.21 0.77
CA LEU A 19 4.36 12.38 2.21
C LEU A 19 2.88 12.54 2.57
N MET A 20 2.16 13.39 1.82
CA MET A 20 0.72 13.59 2.03
C MET A 20 -0.08 12.32 1.77
N ALA A 21 0.22 11.60 0.68
CA ALA A 21 -0.42 10.32 0.36
C ALA A 21 -0.14 9.30 1.48
N GLY A 22 1.13 9.11 1.86
CA GLY A 22 1.52 8.20 2.93
C GLY A 22 0.87 8.52 4.28
N VAL A 23 0.62 9.79 4.60
CA VAL A 23 -0.10 10.14 5.84
C VAL A 23 -1.61 9.92 5.70
N ILE A 24 -2.24 10.49 4.68
CA ILE A 24 -3.70 10.48 4.54
C ILE A 24 -4.22 9.06 4.30
N GLU A 25 -3.57 8.33 3.40
CA GLU A 25 -4.00 6.98 3.04
C GLU A 25 -3.81 6.01 4.21
N GLU A 26 -2.71 6.10 4.96
CA GLU A 26 -2.55 5.25 6.15
C GLU A 26 -3.56 5.59 7.24
N LEU A 27 -3.82 6.88 7.52
CA LEU A 27 -4.86 7.28 8.48
C LEU A 27 -6.23 6.74 8.08
N LEU A 28 -6.58 6.79 6.79
CA LEU A 28 -7.86 6.31 6.31
C LEU A 28 -7.97 4.78 6.36
N PHE A 29 -6.99 4.05 5.81
CA PHE A 29 -7.07 2.61 5.63
C PHE A 29 -6.62 1.83 6.87
N ARG A 30 -5.50 2.20 7.50
CA ARG A 30 -4.93 1.47 8.66
C ARG A 30 -5.40 2.08 9.98
N GLY A 31 -5.68 3.37 9.99
CA GLY A 31 -6.22 4.08 11.16
C GLY A 31 -7.72 3.86 11.31
N LEU A 32 -8.53 4.39 10.39
CA LEU A 32 -9.98 4.36 10.51
C LEU A 32 -10.56 3.01 10.09
N LEU A 33 -10.45 2.67 8.81
CA LEU A 33 -11.13 1.51 8.22
C LEU A 33 -10.74 0.19 8.89
N PHE A 34 -9.44 -0.09 9.03
CA PHE A 34 -8.98 -1.34 9.63
C PHE A 34 -9.46 -1.51 11.08
N ASN A 35 -9.41 -0.46 11.91
CA ASN A 35 -9.91 -0.53 13.28
C ASN A 35 -11.44 -0.68 13.32
N SER A 36 -12.19 -0.02 12.43
CA SER A 36 -13.62 -0.22 12.30
C SER A 36 -13.96 -1.67 11.92
N LEU A 37 -13.23 -2.26 10.98
CA LEU A 37 -13.38 -3.67 10.59
C LEU A 37 -13.03 -4.62 11.75
N LEU A 38 -11.98 -4.34 12.52
CA LEU A 38 -11.65 -5.14 13.71
C LEU A 38 -12.76 -5.10 14.77
N SER A 39 -13.36 -3.92 14.98
CA SER A 39 -14.51 -3.77 15.87
C SER A 39 -15.74 -4.52 15.34
N PHE A 40 -16.00 -4.44 14.03
CA PHE A 40 -17.13 -5.12 13.39
C PHE A 40 -16.99 -6.64 13.48
N PHE A 41 -15.79 -7.18 13.26
CA PHE A 41 -15.51 -8.61 13.34
C PHE A 41 -15.04 -9.06 14.73
N TYR A 42 -15.35 -8.34 15.81
CA TYR A 42 -14.80 -8.59 17.15
C TYR A 42 -14.95 -10.04 17.62
N HIS A 43 -16.09 -10.69 17.34
CA HIS A 43 -16.37 -12.09 17.70
C HIS A 43 -15.78 -13.14 16.75
N ASN A 44 -15.19 -12.73 15.63
CA ASN A 44 -14.62 -13.65 14.65
C ASN A 44 -13.17 -13.99 15.00
N LYS A 45 -12.85 -15.29 15.10
CA LYS A 45 -11.48 -15.78 15.35
C LYS A 45 -10.49 -15.35 14.26
N ASN A 46 -10.96 -15.03 13.07
CA ASN A 46 -10.15 -14.61 11.93
C ASN A 46 -10.19 -13.09 11.69
N ARG A 47 -10.58 -12.29 12.68
CA ARG A 47 -10.80 -10.84 12.52
C ARG A 47 -9.62 -10.09 11.93
N PHE A 48 -8.38 -10.40 12.33
CA PHE A 48 -7.20 -9.68 11.82
C PHE A 48 -6.92 -10.00 10.36
N LEU A 49 -7.09 -11.28 9.99
CA LEU A 49 -6.95 -11.72 8.61
C LEU A 49 -8.04 -11.10 7.72
N ILE A 50 -9.31 -11.19 8.13
CA ILE A 50 -10.45 -10.69 7.35
C ILE A 50 -10.40 -9.16 7.24
N ALA A 51 -10.24 -8.45 8.35
CA ALA A 51 -10.14 -6.98 8.34
C ALA A 51 -8.93 -6.51 7.52
N GLY A 52 -7.80 -7.21 7.65
CA GLY A 52 -6.57 -6.90 6.91
C GLY A 52 -6.74 -7.07 5.40
N LEU A 53 -7.35 -8.18 4.97
CA LEU A 53 -7.63 -8.43 3.56
C LEU A 53 -8.63 -7.42 2.99
N ILE A 54 -9.75 -7.16 3.66
CA ILE A 54 -10.76 -6.19 3.21
C ILE A 54 -10.13 -4.80 3.10
N SER A 55 -9.41 -4.36 4.13
CA SER A 55 -8.71 -3.06 4.10
C SER A 55 -7.72 -2.97 2.93
N SER A 56 -6.97 -4.04 2.66
CA SER A 56 -5.98 -4.07 1.58
C SER A 56 -6.64 -4.08 0.20
N ILE A 57 -7.76 -4.80 0.03
CA ILE A 57 -8.54 -4.82 -1.22
C ILE A 57 -9.05 -3.41 -1.52
N LEU A 58 -9.68 -2.76 -0.53
CA LEU A 58 -10.22 -1.41 -0.71
C LEU A 58 -9.12 -0.37 -0.99
N PHE A 59 -7.96 -0.52 -0.34
CA PHE A 59 -6.77 0.30 -0.62
C PHE A 59 -6.27 0.13 -2.06
N GLY A 60 -6.18 -1.11 -2.55
CA GLY A 60 -5.88 -1.39 -3.95
C GLY A 60 -6.92 -0.78 -4.90
N CYS A 61 -8.21 -1.00 -4.64
CA CYS A 61 -9.31 -0.52 -5.48
C CYS A 61 -9.40 1.01 -5.57
N MET A 62 -8.95 1.75 -4.55
CA MET A 62 -8.92 3.22 -4.57
C MET A 62 -8.14 3.77 -5.77
N HIS A 63 -7.12 3.03 -6.22
CA HIS A 63 -6.29 3.38 -7.37
C HIS A 63 -6.99 3.24 -8.72
N LEU A 64 -8.18 2.65 -8.79
CA LEU A 64 -8.99 2.61 -10.01
C LEU A 64 -9.39 4.02 -10.49
N ILE A 65 -9.36 5.02 -9.61
CA ILE A 65 -9.55 6.43 -9.99
C ILE A 65 -8.55 6.89 -11.06
N ASN A 66 -7.37 6.25 -11.13
CA ASN A 66 -6.34 6.60 -12.10
C ASN A 66 -6.73 6.21 -13.53
N LEU A 67 -7.76 5.40 -13.76
CA LEU A 67 -8.30 5.17 -15.10
C LEU A 67 -8.77 6.46 -15.81
N THR A 68 -8.97 7.55 -15.06
CA THR A 68 -9.29 8.88 -15.62
C THR A 68 -8.14 9.48 -16.44
N HIS A 69 -6.90 9.07 -16.20
CA HIS A 69 -5.70 9.67 -16.83
C HIS A 69 -4.54 8.68 -17.08
N GLN A 70 -4.69 7.41 -16.70
CA GLN A 70 -3.68 6.35 -16.80
C GLN A 70 -4.24 5.13 -17.56
N PRO A 71 -3.44 4.47 -18.44
CA PRO A 71 -3.86 3.27 -19.16
C PRO A 71 -4.32 2.13 -18.23
N LEU A 72 -5.32 1.36 -18.67
CA LEU A 72 -5.88 0.22 -17.91
C LEU A 72 -4.81 -0.73 -17.38
N GLN A 73 -3.87 -1.12 -18.25
CA GLN A 73 -2.77 -2.02 -17.93
C GLN A 73 -1.93 -1.52 -16.73
N SER A 74 -1.54 -0.24 -16.75
CA SER A 74 -0.76 0.37 -15.68
C SER A 74 -1.58 0.50 -14.40
N THR A 75 -2.87 0.82 -14.51
CA THR A 75 -3.77 0.95 -13.36
C THR A 75 -4.03 -0.40 -12.69
N VAL A 76 -4.24 -1.47 -13.46
CA VAL A 76 -4.37 -2.82 -12.90
C VAL A 76 -3.07 -3.25 -12.21
N GLY A 77 -1.91 -2.94 -12.80
CA GLY A 77 -0.61 -3.19 -12.17
C GLY A 77 -0.46 -2.46 -10.83
N GLN A 78 -0.90 -1.20 -10.77
CA GLN A 78 -0.92 -0.41 -9.55
C GLN A 78 -1.89 -0.96 -8.50
N VAL A 79 -3.08 -1.41 -8.88
CA VAL A 79 -4.06 -2.04 -7.97
C VAL A 79 -3.48 -3.30 -7.33
N ILE A 80 -2.84 -4.17 -8.11
CA ILE A 80 -2.22 -5.41 -7.60
C ILE A 80 -1.05 -5.08 -6.66
N PHE A 81 -0.22 -4.11 -7.03
CA PHE A 81 0.89 -3.66 -6.20
C PHE A 81 0.39 -3.04 -4.88
N ALA A 82 -0.56 -2.12 -4.94
CA ALA A 82 -1.16 -1.48 -3.79
C ALA A 82 -1.89 -2.48 -2.88
N PHE A 83 -2.61 -3.46 -3.42
CA PHE A 83 -3.19 -4.56 -2.64
C PHE A 83 -2.11 -5.33 -1.87
N THR A 84 -1.02 -5.70 -2.53
CA THR A 84 0.09 -6.45 -1.91
C THR A 84 0.75 -5.66 -0.79
N THR A 85 1.11 -4.40 -1.07
CA THR A 85 1.66 -3.46 -0.07
C THR A 85 0.64 -3.19 1.05
N GLY A 86 -0.66 -3.20 0.72
CA GLY A 86 -1.81 -3.28 1.61
C GLY A 86 -1.59 -4.20 2.79
N ILE A 87 -1.40 -5.48 2.45
CA ILE A 87 -1.27 -6.58 3.41
C ILE A 87 0.03 -6.44 4.22
N ILE A 88 1.12 -6.06 3.58
CA ILE A 88 2.42 -5.83 4.23
C ILE A 88 2.29 -4.74 5.31
N LEU A 89 1.64 -3.63 4.98
CA LEU A 89 1.44 -2.51 5.91
C LEU A 89 0.47 -2.85 7.04
N ILE A 90 -0.54 -3.68 6.80
CA ILE A 90 -1.39 -4.23 7.87
C ILE A 90 -0.57 -5.09 8.83
N TYR A 91 0.26 -5.98 8.30
CA TYR A 91 1.13 -6.82 9.13
C TYR A 91 2.11 -5.96 9.94
N LEU A 92 2.72 -4.94 9.32
CA LEU A 92 3.59 -3.98 10.01
C LEU A 92 2.84 -3.21 11.12
N ARG A 93 1.60 -2.79 10.86
CA ARG A 93 0.74 -2.11 11.84
C ARG A 93 0.43 -3.01 13.04
N LEU A 94 0.22 -4.30 12.80
CA LEU A 94 -0.07 -5.29 13.83
C LEU A 94 1.18 -5.61 14.66
N LEU A 95 2.34 -5.79 14.02
CA LEU A 95 3.61 -6.05 14.70
C LEU A 95 4.06 -4.88 15.59
N SER A 96 3.98 -3.66 15.08
CA SER A 96 4.49 -2.47 15.77
C SER A 96 3.49 -1.84 16.74
N ASN A 97 2.22 -2.21 16.61
CA ASN A 97 1.08 -1.48 17.15
C ASN A 97 1.11 0.04 16.88
N ASN A 98 1.77 0.48 15.80
CA ASN A 98 2.00 1.90 15.51
C ASN A 98 1.82 2.19 14.02
N ILE A 99 1.02 3.22 13.70
CA ILE A 99 0.72 3.61 12.32
C ILE A 99 1.84 4.42 11.66
N VAL A 100 2.71 5.05 12.45
CA VAL A 100 3.81 5.90 11.94
C VAL A 100 4.76 5.08 11.07
N TRP A 101 5.04 3.83 11.43
CA TRP A 101 5.87 2.95 10.60
C TRP A 101 5.24 2.64 9.25
N CYS A 102 3.91 2.56 9.19
CA CYS A 102 3.19 2.39 7.94
C CYS A 102 3.34 3.65 7.07
N MET A 103 3.17 4.84 7.66
CA MET A 103 3.32 6.12 6.96
C MET A 103 4.72 6.30 6.37
N VAL A 104 5.75 6.00 7.17
CA VAL A 104 7.15 6.10 6.74
C VAL A 104 7.44 5.13 5.60
N LEU A 105 7.04 3.86 5.73
CA LEU A 105 7.28 2.88 4.67
C LEU A 105 6.50 3.22 3.39
N HIS A 106 5.25 3.64 3.52
CA HIS A 106 4.42 4.06 2.39
C HIS A 106 5.02 5.28 1.67
N PHE A 107 5.45 6.30 2.43
CA PHE A 107 6.18 7.44 1.88
C PHE A 107 7.39 7.00 1.02
N PHE A 108 8.23 6.08 1.51
CA PHE A 108 9.39 5.61 0.74
C PHE A 108 9.01 4.76 -0.47
N ILE A 109 7.88 4.06 -0.42
CA ILE A 109 7.36 3.31 -1.57
C ILE A 109 6.94 4.29 -2.68
N ASP A 110 6.34 5.42 -2.33
CA ASP A 110 5.82 6.40 -3.29
C ASP A 110 6.87 7.42 -3.73
N PHE A 111 7.82 7.75 -2.84
CA PHE A 111 8.88 8.70 -3.13
C PHE A 111 9.96 8.08 -4.03
N LYS A 112 9.74 8.16 -5.35
CA LYS A 112 10.66 7.67 -6.39
C LYS A 112 11.24 8.81 -7.22
N PRO A 113 12.15 9.64 -6.67
CA PRO A 113 12.69 10.82 -7.36
C PRO A 113 13.54 10.49 -8.62
N VAL A 114 13.95 9.24 -8.80
CA VAL A 114 14.86 8.79 -9.89
C VAL A 114 14.17 8.66 -11.27
N ILE A 115 12.88 9.00 -11.40
CA ILE A 115 12.20 9.05 -12.72
C ILE A 115 12.66 10.27 -13.58
N LEU A 116 13.62 11.08 -13.10
CA LEU A 116 14.17 12.21 -13.85
C LEU A 116 14.97 11.83 -15.12
N THR A 117 15.28 10.56 -15.36
CA THR A 117 16.08 10.12 -16.54
C THR A 117 15.34 9.27 -17.57
N SER A 118 14.04 8.98 -17.41
CA SER A 118 13.29 8.20 -18.40
C SER A 118 11.83 8.60 -18.45
N ASN A 119 11.37 8.93 -19.65
CA ASN A 119 10.02 9.28 -20.11
C ASN A 119 8.88 9.14 -19.09
N THR A 120 8.23 10.28 -18.88
CA THR A 120 6.95 10.47 -18.21
C THR A 120 5.89 9.45 -18.64
N GLY A 121 5.41 8.65 -17.67
CA GLY A 121 3.97 8.48 -17.44
C GLY A 121 3.14 7.61 -18.39
N SER A 122 3.72 6.93 -19.38
CA SER A 122 2.94 6.06 -20.29
C SER A 122 3.70 4.82 -20.75
N HIS A 123 4.43 4.17 -19.85
CA HIS A 123 4.95 2.84 -20.17
C HIS A 123 3.83 1.81 -19.97
N ASN A 124 3.53 1.04 -21.02
CA ASN A 124 2.77 -0.20 -20.89
C ASN A 124 3.56 -1.13 -19.97
N ILE A 125 3.30 -1.03 -18.67
CA ILE A 125 3.91 -1.91 -17.69
C ILE A 125 3.40 -3.32 -18.00
N SER A 126 4.31 -4.26 -18.18
CA SER A 126 3.93 -5.66 -18.38
C SER A 126 3.26 -6.16 -17.10
N LEU A 127 1.95 -6.42 -17.17
CA LEU A 127 1.17 -6.97 -16.05
C LEU A 127 1.76 -8.26 -15.55
N VAL A 128 2.25 -9.11 -16.45
CA VAL A 128 2.94 -10.37 -16.11
C VAL A 128 4.17 -10.09 -15.26
N LYS A 129 5.01 -9.10 -15.63
CA LYS A 129 6.20 -8.76 -14.84
C LYS A 129 5.84 -8.21 -13.45
N VAL A 130 4.84 -7.33 -13.35
CA VAL A 130 4.37 -6.81 -12.05
C VAL A 130 3.85 -7.95 -11.20
N PHE A 131 2.96 -8.77 -11.76
CA PHE A 131 2.37 -9.89 -11.05
C PHE A 131 3.43 -10.87 -10.55
N LEU A 132 4.35 -11.30 -11.41
CA LEU A 132 5.43 -12.21 -11.01
C LEU A 132 6.37 -11.59 -9.97
N ALA A 133 6.61 -10.28 -10.02
CA ALA A 133 7.44 -9.60 -9.04
C ALA A 133 6.78 -9.51 -7.66
N VAL A 134 5.46 -9.27 -7.61
CA VAL A 134 4.73 -9.09 -6.33
C VAL A 134 4.16 -10.39 -5.79
N LEU A 135 3.96 -11.42 -6.60
CA LEU A 135 3.33 -12.68 -6.20
C LEU A 135 4.03 -13.35 -5.00
N PRO A 136 5.37 -13.49 -4.95
CA PRO A 136 6.04 -14.06 -3.77
C PRO A 136 5.82 -13.22 -2.51
N LEU A 137 5.86 -11.88 -2.64
CA LEU A 137 5.63 -10.95 -1.53
C LEU A 137 4.18 -11.00 -1.04
N MET A 138 3.22 -11.13 -1.96
CA MET A 138 1.81 -11.26 -1.66
C MET A 138 1.52 -12.55 -0.90
N ILE A 139 2.07 -13.68 -1.36
CA ILE A 139 1.95 -14.97 -0.67
C ILE A 139 2.56 -14.89 0.73
N LEU A 140 3.78 -14.36 0.84
CA LEU A 140 4.45 -14.19 2.13
C LEU A 140 3.64 -13.29 3.08
N ALA A 141 3.14 -12.15 2.60
CA ALA A 141 2.35 -11.23 3.40
C ALA A 141 1.05 -11.86 3.92
N ILE A 142 0.35 -12.64 3.08
CA ILE A 142 -0.85 -13.38 3.48
C ILE A 142 -0.50 -14.43 4.54
N ILE A 143 0.60 -15.18 4.36
CA ILE A 143 1.06 -16.16 5.34
C ILE A 143 1.39 -15.48 6.67
N CYS A 144 2.14 -14.38 6.66
CA CYS A 144 2.49 -13.61 7.85
C CYS A 144 1.24 -13.11 8.59
N LEU A 145 0.27 -12.56 7.87
CA LEU A 145 -0.99 -12.09 8.44
C LEU A 145 -1.82 -13.24 9.03
N TRP A 146 -1.89 -14.38 8.33
CA TRP A 146 -2.57 -15.58 8.80
C TRP A 146 -1.90 -16.15 10.06
N LEU A 147 -0.56 -16.24 10.08
CA LEU A 147 0.21 -16.69 11.23
C LEU A 147 0.00 -15.78 12.44
N PHE A 148 0.02 -14.46 12.24
CA PHE A 148 -0.29 -13.49 13.30
C PHE A 148 -1.68 -13.74 13.89
N ASN A 149 -2.69 -13.87 13.04
CA ASN A 149 -4.06 -14.13 13.48
C ASN A 149 -4.14 -15.45 14.27
N ARG A 150 -3.53 -16.52 13.76
CA ARG A 150 -3.52 -17.83 14.43
C ARG A 150 -2.83 -17.75 15.80
N HIS A 151 -1.69 -17.08 15.89
CA HIS A 151 -0.96 -16.90 17.15
C HIS A 151 -1.77 -16.10 18.17
N TYR A 152 -2.43 -15.02 17.73
CA TYR A 152 -3.32 -14.23 18.59
C TYR A 152 -4.46 -15.08 19.18
N VAL A 153 -5.09 -15.93 18.36
CA VAL A 153 -6.17 -16.83 18.81
C VAL A 153 -5.66 -17.89 19.80
N GLN A 154 -4.42 -18.35 19.66
CA GLN A 154 -3.86 -19.34 20.57
C GLN A 154 -3.50 -18.76 21.94
N THR A 155 -3.07 -17.50 21.98
CA THR A 155 -2.61 -16.81 23.19
C THR A 155 -3.72 -16.13 23.99
N ASN A 156 -4.86 -15.82 23.35
CA ASN A 156 -6.00 -15.12 23.98
C ASN A 156 -7.26 -16.00 24.07
N LYS A 157 -7.08 -17.32 24.25
CA LYS A 157 -8.14 -18.25 24.69
C LYS A 157 -8.17 -18.31 26.21
#